data_AF-A0A975MF66-F1
#
_entry.id   AF-A0A975MF66-F1
#
_cell.length_a   1.000
_cell.length_b   1.000
_cell.length_c   1.000
_cell.angle_alpha   90.00
_cell.angle_beta   90.00
_cell.angle_gamma   90.00
#
_symmetry.space_group_name_H-M   'P 1'
#
loop_
_entity.id
_entity.type
_entity.pdbx_description
1 polymer ?
#
loop_
_entity_poly.entity_id
_entity_poly.type
_entity_poly.pdbx_seq_one_letter_code
_entity_poly.pdbx_strand_id
1 'polypeptide(L)' 'MEQILIRNLPVGTKAALRKRAARNHRSLEAEARHALAEALSDEPATIVDLLGTDEGADIDFEPERLGLTARSAHL' A
#
# COMPACT_ATOMS: atom_id res chain seq x y z
N MET A 1 -2.52 -22.45 -15.12
CA MET A 1 -3.44 -22.35 -13.98
C MET A 1 -2.55 -22.29 -12.74
N GLU A 2 -2.54 -21.16 -12.03
CA GLU A 2 -1.67 -20.95 -10.87
C GLU A 2 -2.44 -21.29 -9.59
N GLN A 3 -1.79 -21.97 -8.63
CA GLN A 3 -2.42 -22.43 -7.40
C GLN A 3 -1.49 -22.21 -6.20
N ILE A 4 -2.06 -21.70 -5.10
CA ILE A 4 -1.36 -21.48 -3.82
C ILE A 4 -2.12 -22.21 -2.71
N LEU A 5 -1.40 -22.95 -1.85
CA LEU A 5 -1.95 -23.59 -0.67
C LEU A 5 -1.52 -22.84 0.59
N ILE A 6 -2.48 -22.21 1.27
CA ILE A 6 -2.23 -21.55 2.57
C ILE A 6 -2.47 -22.56 3.69
N ARG A 7 -1.39 -23.05 4.31
CA ARG A 7 -1.44 -23.88 5.52
C ARG A 7 -1.47 -22.99 6.77
N ASN A 8 -2.05 -23.52 7.85
CA ASN A 8 -2.13 -22.83 9.15
C ASN A 8 -2.77 -21.43 9.05
N LEU A 9 -3.80 -21.29 8.20
CA LEU A 9 -4.53 -20.03 8.11
C LEU A 9 -5.11 -19.66 9.49
N PRO A 10 -4.93 -18.41 9.96
CA PRO A 10 -5.43 -18.02 11.27
C PRO A 10 -6.91 -18.35 11.45
N VAL A 11 -7.26 -18.75 12.68
CA VAL A 11 -8.61 -19.16 13.02
C VAL A 11 -9.58 -18.01 12.70
N GLY A 12 -10.67 -18.33 12.02
CA GLY A 12 -11.69 -17.35 11.61
C GLY A 12 -11.44 -16.66 10.28
N THR A 13 -10.22 -16.63 9.73
CA THR A 13 -9.93 -15.94 8.47
C THR A 13 -10.70 -16.52 7.28
N LYS A 14 -10.82 -17.85 7.20
CA LYS A 14 -11.65 -18.52 6.16
C LYS A 14 -13.13 -18.15 6.27
N ALA A 15 -13.63 -17.96 7.51
CA ALA A 15 -15.01 -17.56 7.74
C ALA A 15 -15.23 -16.10 7.35
N ALA A 16 -14.29 -15.21 7.69
CA ALA A 16 -14.31 -13.81 7.26
C ALA A 16 -14.26 -13.69 5.72
N LEU A 17 -13.39 -14.46 5.07
CA LEU A 17 -13.30 -14.51 3.61
C LEU A 17 -14.60 -15.03 2.97
N ARG A 18 -15.25 -16.04 3.57
CA ARG A 18 -16.55 -16.52 3.09
C ARG A 18 -17.64 -15.45 3.21
N LYS A 19 -17.69 -14.70 4.31
CA LYS A 19 -18.62 -13.57 4.47
C LYS A 19 -18.36 -12.47 3.43
N ARG A 20 -17.10 -12.13 3.19
CA ARG A 20 -16.69 -11.16 2.17
C ARG A 20 -17.07 -11.62 0.75
N ALA A 21 -16.83 -12.88 0.43
CA ALA A 21 -17.18 -13.48 -0.87
C ALA A 21 -18.70 -13.45 -1.13
N ALA A 22 -19.51 -13.79 -0.11
CA ALA A 22 -20.97 -13.74 -0.20
C ALA A 22 -21.47 -12.31 -0.46
N ARG A 23 -20.91 -11.31 0.25
CA ARG A 23 -21.24 -9.89 0.05
C ARG A 23 -20.88 -9.40 -1.36
N ASN A 24 -19.80 -9.90 -1.92
CA ASN A 24 -19.31 -9.50 -3.25
C ASN A 24 -19.84 -10.39 -4.40
N HIS A 25 -20.77 -11.31 -4.11
CA HIS A 25 -21.33 -12.26 -5.08
C HIS A 25 -20.27 -13.08 -5.84
N ARG A 26 -19.19 -13.46 -5.15
CA ARG A 26 -18.06 -14.21 -5.70
C ARG A 26 -17.91 -15.56 -5.01
N SER A 27 -17.26 -16.51 -5.69
CA SER A 27 -16.80 -17.73 -5.04
C SER A 27 -15.70 -17.40 -4.02
N LEU A 28 -15.48 -18.28 -3.04
CA LEU A 28 -14.43 -18.10 -2.04
C LEU A 28 -13.04 -17.94 -2.68
N GLU A 29 -12.76 -18.74 -3.72
CA GLU A 29 -11.49 -18.70 -4.44
C GLU A 29 -11.36 -17.42 -5.28
N ALA A 30 -12.43 -16.99 -5.95
CA ALA A 30 -12.42 -15.74 -6.71
C ALA A 30 -12.19 -14.54 -5.80
N GLU A 31 -12.80 -14.53 -4.60
CA GLU A 31 -12.56 -13.47 -3.62
C GLU A 31 -11.15 -13.52 -3.04
N ALA A 32 -10.60 -14.72 -2.78
CA ALA A 32 -9.22 -14.87 -2.35
C ALA A 32 -8.24 -14.30 -3.38
N ARG A 33 -8.45 -14.64 -4.66
CA ARG A 33 -7.63 -14.16 -5.76
C ARG A 33 -7.72 -12.65 -5.92
N HIS A 34 -8.93 -12.09 -5.83
CA HIS A 34 -9.12 -10.65 -5.89
C HIS A 34 -8.42 -9.92 -4.74
N ALA A 35 -8.57 -10.40 -3.50
CA ALA A 35 -7.93 -9.80 -2.34
C ALA A 35 -6.39 -9.85 -2.43
N LEU A 36 -5.84 -10.93 -2.98
CA LEU A 36 -4.39 -11.04 -3.24
C LEU A 36 -3.94 -10.09 -4.35
N ALA A 37 -4.68 -10.01 -5.46
CA ALA A 37 -4.36 -9.09 -6.55
C ALA A 37 -4.39 -7.64 -6.07
N GLU A 38 -5.45 -7.24 -5.36
CA GLU A 38 -5.62 -5.91 -4.76
C GLU A 38 -4.45 -5.56 -3.83
N ALA A 39 -4.06 -6.48 -2.94
CA ALA A 39 -2.95 -6.25 -2.01
C ALA A 39 -1.57 -6.19 -2.69
N LEU A 40 -1.41 -6.83 -3.84
CA LEU A 40 -0.16 -6.82 -4.61
C LEU A 40 -0.11 -5.67 -5.63
N SER A 41 -1.26 -5.10 -6.00
CA SER A 41 -1.34 -3.91 -6.85
C SER A 41 -1.07 -2.61 -6.10
N ASP A 42 -1.12 -2.63 -4.77
CA ASP A 42 -0.76 -1.50 -3.93
C ASP A 42 0.78 -1.37 -3.90
N GLU A 43 1.32 -0.78 -4.96
CA GLU A 43 2.74 -0.47 -5.05
C GLU A 43 3.05 0.61 -4.01
N PRO A 44 3.98 0.38 -3.06
CA PRO A 44 4.28 1.40 -2.06
C PRO A 44 4.76 2.65 -2.78
N ALA A 45 4.00 3.74 -2.62
CA ALA A 45 4.33 5.01 -3.26
C ALA A 45 5.79 5.37 -2.96
N THR A 46 6.60 5.47 -4.01
CA THR A 46 7.98 5.90 -3.88
C THR A 46 8.01 7.40 -3.56
N ILE A 47 9.15 7.87 -3.07
CA ILE A 47 9.34 9.33 -2.89
C ILE A 47 9.15 10.09 -4.22
N VAL A 48 9.44 9.44 -5.35
CA VAL A 48 9.23 10.00 -6.69
C VAL A 48 7.74 10.05 -7.03
N ASP A 49 6.95 9.04 -6.67
CA ASP A 49 5.50 9.08 -6.91
C ASP A 49 4.81 10.16 -6.06
N LEU A 50 5.37 10.47 -4.90
CA LEU A 50 4.81 11.46 -3.96
C LEU A 50 5.25 12.90 -4.27
N LEU A 51 6.49 13.11 -4.71
CA LEU A 51 7.09 14.43 -4.91
C LEU A 51 7.32 14.78 -6.39
N GLY A 52 7.22 13.79 -7.27
CA GLY A 52 7.38 13.94 -8.70
C GLY A 52 6.29 14.85 -9.28
N THR A 53 6.66 15.55 -10.32
CA THR A 53 5.81 16.43 -11.11
C THR A 53 6.00 16.05 -12.57
N ASP A 54 5.09 16.49 -13.46
CA ASP A 54 5.14 16.19 -14.89
C ASP A 54 6.53 16.50 -15.48
N GLU A 55 6.98 15.66 -16.44
CA GLU A 55 8.27 15.86 -17.10
C GLU A 55 8.34 17.26 -17.74
N GLY A 56 9.37 18.04 -17.34
CA GLY A 56 9.57 19.41 -17.82
C GLY A 56 8.84 20.49 -17.02
N ALA A 57 8.19 20.14 -15.91
CA ALA A 57 7.74 21.13 -14.94
C ALA A 57 8.92 21.78 -14.21
N ASP A 58 9.00 23.10 -14.27
CA ASP A 58 9.94 23.88 -13.46
C ASP A 58 9.44 23.99 -12.02
N ILE A 59 10.35 23.79 -11.06
CA ILE A 59 10.07 23.97 -9.64
C ILE A 59 10.80 25.22 -9.17
N ASP A 60 10.04 26.25 -8.79
CA ASP A 60 10.59 27.46 -8.19
C ASP A 60 10.73 27.23 -6.67
N PHE A 61 11.96 27.07 -6.20
CA PHE A 61 12.27 26.72 -4.81
C PHE A 61 13.18 27.77 -4.17
N GLU A 62 12.56 28.83 -3.67
CA GLU A 62 13.20 29.91 -2.91
C GLU A 62 12.66 29.95 -1.47
N PRO A 63 12.98 28.94 -0.62
CA PRO A 63 12.46 28.89 0.73
C PRO A 63 13.09 29.98 1.61
N GLU A 64 12.26 30.66 2.37
CA GLU A 64 12.75 31.59 3.39
C GLU A 64 13.49 30.83 4.52
N ARG A 65 14.48 31.49 5.12
CA ARG A 65 15.16 30.94 6.30
C ARG A 65 14.17 30.89 7.46
N LEU A 66 13.88 29.67 7.94
CA LEU A 66 13.00 29.40 9.08
C LEU A 66 13.45 30.01 10.44
N GLY A 67 14.56 30.75 10.49
CA GLY A 67 15.09 31.34 11.73
C GLY A 67 15.54 30.31 12.78
N LEU A 68 15.63 29.03 12.41
CA LEU A 68 15.97 27.95 13.31
C LEU A 68 17.48 27.94 13.57
N THR A 69 17.87 27.91 14.84
CA THR A 69 19.25 27.71 15.27
C THR A 69 19.46 26.24 15.63
N ALA A 70 20.55 25.66 15.16
CA ALA A 70 20.90 24.29 15.49
C ALA A 70 21.07 24.14 17.01
N ARG A 71 20.39 23.16 17.60
CA ARG A 71 20.70 22.76 18.98
C ARG A 71 21.92 21.88 18.94
N SER A 72 22.98 22.28 19.65
CA SER A 72 24.18 21.47 19.83
C SER A 72 23.80 20.18 20.53
N ALA A 73 23.97 19.05 19.84
CA ALA A 73 23.92 17.74 20.47
C ALA A 73 25.12 17.64 21.42
N HIS A 74 24.86 17.50 22.72
CA HIS A 74 25.89 17.06 23.66
C HIS A 74 26.09 15.55 23.42
N LEU A 75 27.16 15.21 22.71
CA LEU A 75 27.70 13.86 22.61
C LEU A 75 28.66 13.61 23.78
#